data_AF-A0A093V8C5-F1
#
_entry.id   AF-A0A093V8C5-F1
#
_cell.length_a   1.000
_cell.length_b   1.000
_cell.length_c   1.000
_cell.angle_alpha   90.00
_cell.angle_beta   90.00
_cell.angle_gamma   90.00
#
_symmetry.space_group_name_H-M   'P 1'
#
loop_
_entity.id
_entity.type
_entity.pdbx_description
1 polymer ?
#
loop_
_entity_poly.entity_id
_entity_poly.type
_entity_poly.pdbx_seq_one_letter_code
_entity_poly.pdbx_strand_id
1 'polypeptide(L)'
;MCLFLEIPFELRELIIEHVLYTPLSPPVTPVQSDGIEYNDLRYKAWAGGGTKVYYKQQNMAGSSNCLSSLLTNHQISTETRAILGGMKVDYILDISVKDDLTLFLTWLSVPCLTTHISTLYANIRLFGHIIEQFVVRGQVGDGGRFGFHWLFYAALERFLHYGPVGEKRRKNEDSLSENHRNAQGFEDRGMLIDTLVLDFQSAELELAFPPEKVTYKHWSDRHLGRDRFNPSQITGILSSYTTRPEWLCQYLKDWIEDLLLMSCYYSKYGQPLYEHIGTIRMLVDGKPYCEFDLTTGLAHLQFTGLDSMMCHLPRHDRESEFWKWKKGTLLRREAQGFPG
;
A
#
# COMPACT_ATOMS: atom_id res chain seq x y z
N MET A 1 11.11 44.37 -10.33
CA MET A 1 11.03 43.08 -9.61
C MET A 1 9.72 43.10 -8.87
N CYS A 2 8.83 42.13 -9.11
CA CYS A 2 7.57 42.04 -8.39
C CYS A 2 7.76 41.03 -7.25
N LEU A 3 7.53 41.45 -6.00
CA LEU A 3 7.64 40.56 -4.85
C LEU A 3 6.38 39.68 -4.79
N PHE A 4 6.52 38.38 -4.48
CA PHE A 4 5.39 37.43 -4.40
C PHE A 4 4.26 37.88 -3.46
N LEU A 5 4.55 38.73 -2.47
CA LEU A 5 3.52 39.27 -1.56
C LEU A 5 2.74 40.46 -2.15
N GLU A 6 3.21 41.04 -3.25
CA GLU A 6 2.58 42.20 -3.92
C GLU A 6 1.53 41.78 -4.96
N ILE A 7 1.52 40.52 -5.39
CA ILE A 7 0.46 40.02 -6.26
C ILE A 7 -0.87 39.89 -5.50
N PRO A 8 -2.04 40.04 -6.15
CA PRO A 8 -3.35 39.86 -5.53
C PRO A 8 -3.50 38.53 -4.78
N PHE A 9 -4.32 38.53 -3.74
CA PHE A 9 -4.56 37.35 -2.90
C PHE A 9 -5.04 36.14 -3.72
N GLU A 10 -5.94 36.38 -4.67
CA GLU A 10 -6.52 35.35 -5.53
C GLU A 10 -5.44 34.63 -6.36
N LEU A 11 -4.41 35.37 -6.80
CA LEU A 11 -3.29 34.77 -7.53
C LEU A 11 -2.33 34.02 -6.59
N ARG A 12 -2.12 34.53 -5.37
CA ARG A 12 -1.30 33.80 -4.37
C ARG A 12 -1.96 32.50 -3.96
N GLU A 13 -3.28 32.51 -3.77
CA GLU A 13 -4.05 31.32 -3.43
C GLU A 13 -3.88 30.23 -4.49
N LEU A 14 -4.07 30.56 -5.77
CA LEU A 14 -3.86 29.64 -6.89
C LEU A 14 -2.42 29.11 -6.95
N ILE A 15 -1.42 29.96 -6.69
CA ILE A 15 -0.01 29.53 -6.69
C ILE A 15 0.28 28.59 -5.52
N ILE A 16 -0.18 28.93 -4.31
CA ILE A 16 0.01 28.11 -3.12
C ILE A 16 -0.68 26.76 -3.31
N GLU A 17 -1.93 26.75 -3.78
CA GLU A 17 -2.66 25.53 -4.12
C GLU A 17 -1.87 24.67 -5.12
N HIS A 18 -1.39 25.29 -6.21
CA HIS A 18 -0.59 24.59 -7.20
C HIS A 18 0.69 23.99 -6.62
N VAL A 19 1.41 24.72 -5.76
CA VAL A 19 2.63 24.23 -5.08
C VAL A 19 2.31 23.06 -4.16
N LEU A 20 1.16 23.07 -3.48
CA LEU A 20 0.76 22.02 -2.55
C LEU A 20 0.33 20.73 -3.25
N TYR A 21 -0.42 20.86 -4.35
CA TYR A 21 -1.15 19.72 -4.94
C TYR A 21 -0.55 19.21 -6.26
N THR A 22 0.39 19.92 -6.88
CA THR A 22 1.03 19.43 -8.11
C THR A 22 1.87 18.19 -7.82
N PRO A 23 1.54 17.03 -8.42
CA PRO A 23 2.32 15.82 -8.22
C PRO A 23 3.67 15.93 -8.93
N LEU A 24 4.68 15.34 -8.31
CA LEU A 24 5.95 15.07 -8.96
C LEU A 24 5.78 14.06 -10.10
N SER A 25 6.64 14.16 -11.11
CA SER A 25 6.69 13.16 -12.17
C SER A 25 7.09 11.80 -11.61
N PRO A 26 6.42 10.71 -12.01
CA PRO A 26 6.80 9.37 -11.59
C PRO A 26 8.20 9.01 -12.11
N PRO A 27 8.95 8.17 -11.37
CA PRO A 27 10.29 7.76 -11.81
C PRO A 27 10.23 7.01 -13.15
N VAL A 28 11.15 7.31 -14.06
CA VAL A 28 11.20 6.66 -15.38
C VAL A 28 11.52 5.16 -15.23
N THR A 29 12.46 4.82 -14.35
CA THR A 29 12.81 3.43 -14.05
C THR A 29 13.06 3.22 -12.55
N PRO A 30 12.77 2.01 -12.03
CA PRO A 30 13.11 1.63 -10.68
C PRO A 30 14.62 1.30 -10.57
N VAL A 31 15.35 2.06 -9.76
CA VAL A 31 16.78 1.86 -9.50
C VAL A 31 17.01 1.59 -8.01
N GLN A 32 17.70 0.50 -7.69
CA GLN A 32 17.96 0.06 -6.31
C GLN A 32 18.86 0.99 -5.52
N SER A 33 19.84 1.64 -6.16
CA SER A 33 20.77 2.58 -5.49
C SER A 33 20.07 3.75 -4.80
N ASP A 34 18.86 4.09 -5.25
CA ASP A 34 18.13 5.28 -4.79
C ASP A 34 17.14 4.95 -3.64
N GLY A 35 17.02 3.66 -3.30
CA GLY A 35 16.02 3.13 -2.39
C GLY A 35 16.60 2.71 -1.04
N ILE A 36 15.84 2.95 0.02
CA ILE A 36 16.17 2.49 1.38
C ILE A 36 15.12 1.48 1.81
N GLU A 37 15.56 0.38 2.44
CA GLU A 37 14.67 -0.59 3.07
C GLU A 37 14.36 -0.15 4.51
N TYR A 38 13.09 -0.18 4.91
CA TYR A 38 12.69 0.20 6.27
C TYR A 38 12.40 -1.03 7.12
N ASN A 39 13.13 -1.17 8.23
CA ASN A 39 12.96 -2.23 9.22
C ASN A 39 12.45 -1.67 10.56
N ASP A 40 11.50 -0.75 10.48
CA ASP A 40 11.05 0.10 11.59
C ASP A 40 9.70 -0.31 12.20
N LEU A 41 9.06 -1.33 11.64
CA LEU A 41 7.83 -1.93 12.15
C LEU A 41 8.01 -3.43 12.37
N ARG A 42 7.37 -3.97 13.41
CA ARG A 42 7.21 -5.42 13.53
C ARG A 42 6.05 -5.86 12.65
N TYR A 43 6.30 -5.96 11.36
CA TYR A 43 5.31 -6.32 10.35
C TYR A 43 4.60 -7.63 10.71
N LYS A 44 3.27 -7.65 10.56
CA LYS A 44 2.52 -8.91 10.46
C LYS A 44 2.76 -9.53 9.10
N ALA A 45 2.97 -8.69 8.07
CA ALA A 45 3.27 -9.11 6.71
C ALA A 45 4.41 -10.14 6.66
N TRP A 46 4.24 -11.15 5.83
CA TRP A 46 5.28 -12.14 5.56
C TRP A 46 6.20 -11.63 4.45
N ALA A 47 7.14 -10.75 4.80
CA ALA A 47 8.09 -10.15 3.86
C ALA A 47 9.50 -10.81 3.89
N GLY A 48 9.64 -11.98 4.52
CA GLY A 48 10.93 -12.71 4.58
C GLY A 48 11.29 -13.40 3.25
N GLY A 49 12.57 -13.73 3.05
CA GLY A 49 13.00 -14.59 1.92
C GLY A 49 13.53 -13.87 0.67
N GLY A 50 14.23 -12.74 0.82
CA GLY A 50 14.97 -12.08 -0.28
C GLY A 50 14.14 -11.10 -1.12
N THR A 51 12.86 -10.93 -0.81
CA THR A 51 11.98 -9.90 -1.37
C THR A 51 12.13 -8.57 -0.64
N LYS A 52 12.14 -7.45 -1.37
CA LYS A 52 12.49 -6.13 -0.82
C LYS A 52 11.51 -5.04 -1.23
N VAL A 53 11.23 -4.16 -0.28
CA VAL A 53 10.47 -2.92 -0.48
C VAL A 53 11.44 -1.75 -0.30
N TYR A 54 11.64 -0.99 -1.36
CA TYR A 54 12.54 0.16 -1.39
C TYR A 54 11.75 1.45 -1.37
N TYR A 55 12.11 2.37 -0.47
CA TYR A 55 11.53 3.69 -0.38
C TYR A 55 12.53 4.72 -0.92
N LYS A 56 12.15 5.48 -1.95
CA LYS A 56 13.06 6.49 -2.53
C LYS A 56 13.32 7.65 -1.57
N GLN A 57 14.60 7.99 -1.38
CA GLN A 57 15.03 9.00 -0.42
C GLN A 57 14.73 10.45 -0.87
N GLN A 58 14.61 10.70 -2.18
CA GLN A 58 14.50 12.05 -2.77
C GLN A 58 13.31 12.88 -2.23
N ASN A 59 12.32 12.27 -1.57
CA ASN A 59 11.13 12.94 -1.05
C ASN A 59 11.01 12.90 0.49
N MET A 60 12.07 12.48 1.21
CA MET A 60 11.98 12.11 2.63
C MET A 60 12.53 13.17 3.61
N ALA A 61 13.30 14.16 3.17
CA ALA A 61 13.78 15.25 4.02
C ALA A 61 12.76 16.42 4.04
N GLY A 62 11.61 16.22 4.72
CA GLY A 62 10.56 17.24 4.89
C GLY A 62 9.27 16.94 4.14
N SER A 63 8.75 15.70 4.28
CA SER A 63 7.77 14.97 3.44
C SER A 63 6.35 15.54 3.33
N SER A 64 6.20 16.85 3.37
CA SER A 64 4.95 17.57 3.26
C SER A 64 5.18 18.78 2.37
N ASN A 65 4.49 18.85 1.23
CA ASN A 65 4.63 19.96 0.28
C ASN A 65 4.40 21.32 0.95
N CYS A 66 3.61 21.36 2.04
CA CYS A 66 3.34 22.58 2.80
C CYS A 66 4.46 23.05 3.74
N LEU A 67 5.46 22.23 4.09
CA LEU A 67 6.38 22.59 5.19
C LEU A 67 7.19 23.85 4.89
N SER A 68 7.71 23.97 3.67
CA SER A 68 8.41 25.18 3.21
C SER A 68 7.48 26.40 3.26
N SER A 69 6.27 26.30 2.72
CA SER A 69 5.27 27.40 2.71
C SER A 69 4.85 27.83 4.11
N LEU A 70 4.73 26.89 5.05
CA LEU A 70 4.37 27.17 6.44
C LEU A 70 5.48 27.89 7.20
N LEU A 71 6.75 27.68 6.84
CA LEU A 71 7.92 28.21 7.52
C LEU A 71 8.49 29.49 6.88
N THR A 72 8.10 29.81 5.64
CA THR A 72 8.71 30.92 4.88
C THR A 72 8.25 32.30 5.37
N ASN A 73 6.95 32.50 5.63
CA ASN A 73 6.40 33.81 6.01
C ASN A 73 5.05 33.66 6.73
N HIS A 74 4.71 34.53 7.69
CA HIS A 74 3.44 34.49 8.42
C HIS A 74 2.19 34.59 7.54
N GLN A 75 2.22 35.45 6.52
CA GLN A 75 1.11 35.60 5.59
C GLN A 75 0.94 34.34 4.75
N ILE A 76 2.00 33.86 4.11
CA ILE A 76 2.00 32.61 3.32
C ILE A 76 1.56 31.43 4.20
N SER A 77 2.02 31.36 5.45
CA SER A 77 1.62 30.33 6.42
C SER A 77 0.13 30.37 6.72
N THR A 78 -0.46 31.56 6.86
CA THR A 78 -1.90 31.74 7.11
C THR A 78 -2.72 31.35 5.89
N GLU A 79 -2.32 31.82 4.70
CA GLU A 79 -2.97 31.49 3.43
C GLU A 79 -2.89 29.98 3.14
N THR A 80 -1.72 29.36 3.37
CA THR A 80 -1.51 27.91 3.24
C THR A 80 -2.44 27.11 4.16
N ARG A 81 -2.59 27.53 5.43
CA ARG A 81 -3.49 26.84 6.36
C ARG A 81 -4.95 26.98 5.95
N ALA A 82 -5.35 28.14 5.43
CA ALA A 82 -6.72 28.35 4.95
C ALA A 82 -7.06 27.40 3.80
N ILE A 83 -6.15 27.28 2.81
CA ILE A 83 -6.29 26.37 1.67
C ILE A 83 -6.38 24.90 2.14
N LEU A 84 -5.44 24.48 2.99
CA LEU A 84 -5.43 23.12 3.54
C LEU A 84 -6.68 22.78 4.36
N GLY A 85 -7.29 23.76 5.04
CA GLY A 85 -8.52 23.57 5.80
C GLY A 85 -9.78 23.45 4.94
N GLY A 86 -9.75 23.98 3.71
CA GLY A 86 -10.89 23.96 2.78
C GLY A 86 -10.88 22.79 1.79
N MET A 87 -9.76 22.11 1.62
CA MET A 87 -9.57 21.08 0.60
C MET A 87 -9.52 19.67 1.18
N LYS A 88 -9.95 18.70 0.39
CA LYS A 88 -9.72 17.28 0.69
C LYS A 88 -8.22 16.99 0.59
N VAL A 89 -7.73 16.17 1.52
CA VAL A 89 -6.33 15.76 1.54
C VAL A 89 -6.23 14.43 0.78
N ASP A 90 -5.73 14.51 -0.44
CA ASP A 90 -5.44 13.35 -1.28
C ASP A 90 -3.93 13.14 -1.37
N TYR A 91 -3.49 11.89 -1.33
CA TYR A 91 -2.10 11.50 -1.50
C TYR A 91 -1.91 10.72 -2.80
N ILE A 92 -0.74 10.87 -3.40
CA ILE A 92 -0.36 10.14 -4.62
C ILE A 92 0.95 9.40 -4.35
N LEU A 93 0.90 8.09 -4.53
CA LEU A 93 2.01 7.16 -4.38
C LEU A 93 2.24 6.43 -5.71
N ASP A 94 3.48 6.44 -6.18
CA ASP A 94 3.94 5.53 -7.22
C ASP A 94 4.48 4.25 -6.60
N ILE A 95 4.02 3.11 -7.10
CA ILE A 95 4.52 1.78 -6.76
C ILE A 95 5.07 1.16 -8.05
N SER A 96 6.37 1.29 -8.27
CA SER A 96 7.03 0.61 -9.37
C SER A 96 7.30 -0.86 -8.97
N VAL A 97 6.72 -1.79 -9.71
CA VAL A 97 6.86 -3.24 -9.50
C VAL A 97 7.83 -3.77 -10.54
N LYS A 98 9.02 -4.17 -10.09
CA LYS A 98 10.06 -4.72 -10.96
C LYS A 98 10.06 -6.26 -10.90
N ASP A 99 10.03 -6.89 -12.06
CA ASP A 99 10.10 -8.33 -12.26
C ASP A 99 9.04 -9.11 -11.42
N ASP A 100 7.81 -8.58 -11.39
CA ASP A 100 6.65 -9.02 -10.58
C ASP A 100 6.87 -9.13 -9.06
N LEU A 101 7.96 -8.56 -8.53
CA LEU A 101 8.37 -8.87 -7.18
C LEU A 101 8.86 -7.67 -6.40
N THR A 102 9.84 -6.95 -6.93
CA THR A 102 10.52 -5.92 -6.15
C THR A 102 9.72 -4.62 -6.19
N LEU A 103 9.41 -4.05 -5.02
CA LEU A 103 8.64 -2.82 -4.93
C LEU A 103 9.55 -1.61 -4.71
N PHE A 104 9.28 -0.53 -5.46
CA PHE A 104 9.86 0.78 -5.23
C PHE A 104 8.75 1.79 -5.03
N LEU A 105 8.72 2.38 -3.83
CA LEU A 105 7.70 3.34 -3.42
C LEU A 105 8.24 4.76 -3.54
N THR A 106 7.49 5.61 -4.23
CA THR A 106 7.81 7.03 -4.41
C THR A 106 6.56 7.87 -4.16
N TRP A 107 6.55 8.67 -3.10
CA TRP A 107 5.48 9.64 -2.86
C TRP A 107 5.56 10.75 -3.92
N LEU A 108 4.52 10.90 -4.74
CA LEU A 108 4.45 11.94 -5.77
C LEU A 108 3.77 13.21 -5.28
N SER A 109 2.80 13.07 -4.37
CA SER A 109 2.11 14.22 -3.75
C SER A 109 1.71 13.90 -2.32
N VAL A 110 2.13 14.75 -1.38
CA VAL A 110 1.75 14.73 0.03
C VAL A 110 1.53 16.18 0.47
N PRO A 111 0.32 16.75 0.26
CA PRO A 111 0.06 18.16 0.50
C PRO A 111 0.34 18.57 1.95
N CYS A 112 -0.19 17.80 2.90
CA CYS A 112 0.03 17.97 4.34
C CYS A 112 0.08 16.62 5.05
N LEU A 113 0.78 16.51 6.18
CA LEU A 113 0.73 15.31 7.02
C LEU A 113 -0.51 15.32 7.93
N THR A 114 -1.41 14.36 7.71
CA THR A 114 -2.63 14.16 8.52
C THR A 114 -2.71 12.69 8.96
N THR A 115 -3.72 12.36 9.77
CA THR A 115 -4.10 10.99 10.15
C THR A 115 -5.32 10.49 9.39
N HIS A 116 -6.01 11.37 8.66
CA HIS A 116 -7.20 11.02 7.87
C HIS A 116 -7.10 11.68 6.50
N ILE A 117 -7.08 10.85 5.46
CA ILE A 117 -7.05 11.29 4.07
C ILE A 117 -8.31 10.84 3.32
N SER A 118 -8.68 11.64 2.32
CA SER A 118 -9.82 11.36 1.44
C SER A 118 -9.44 10.23 0.49
N THR A 119 -8.46 10.45 -0.39
CA THR A 119 -8.07 9.43 -1.37
C THR A 119 -6.56 9.17 -1.34
N LEU A 120 -6.19 7.91 -1.25
CA LEU A 120 -4.83 7.45 -1.56
C LEU A 120 -4.81 6.87 -2.97
N TYR A 121 -4.22 7.59 -3.92
CA TYR A 121 -3.95 7.09 -5.26
C TYR A 121 -2.63 6.33 -5.26
N ALA A 122 -2.67 5.01 -5.42
CA ALA A 122 -1.51 4.17 -5.62
C ALA A 122 -1.44 3.75 -7.10
N ASN A 123 -0.53 4.38 -7.84
CA ASN A 123 -0.25 4.07 -9.24
C ASN A 123 0.74 2.91 -9.29
N ILE A 124 0.28 1.73 -9.68
CA ILE A 124 1.06 0.49 -9.72
C ILE A 124 1.57 0.30 -11.15
N ARG A 125 2.86 0.57 -11.36
CA ARG A 125 3.51 0.50 -12.67
C ARG A 125 4.40 -0.73 -12.77
N LEU A 126 4.16 -1.55 -13.78
CA LEU A 126 4.89 -2.80 -14.01
C LEU A 126 6.12 -2.57 -14.89
N PHE A 127 7.26 -3.12 -14.46
CA PHE A 127 8.54 -3.09 -15.15
C PHE A 127 9.17 -4.47 -15.22
N GLY A 128 9.92 -4.71 -16.29
CA GLY A 128 10.70 -5.92 -16.48
C GLY A 128 9.84 -7.12 -16.85
N HIS A 129 10.39 -8.30 -16.60
CA HIS A 129 9.85 -9.55 -17.08
C HIS A 129 8.99 -10.27 -16.03
N ILE A 130 8.17 -11.22 -16.47
CA ILE A 130 7.48 -12.14 -15.57
C ILE A 130 8.52 -12.86 -14.71
N ILE A 131 8.22 -13.02 -13.42
CA ILE A 131 9.18 -13.59 -12.47
C ILE A 131 9.78 -14.92 -12.94
N GLU A 132 11.09 -15.05 -12.77
CA GLU A 132 11.83 -16.25 -13.14
C GLU A 132 11.50 -17.45 -12.26
N GLN A 133 11.48 -18.64 -12.86
CA GLN A 133 11.08 -19.86 -12.18
C GLN A 133 11.98 -20.19 -10.98
N PHE A 134 13.30 -19.97 -11.09
CA PHE A 134 14.21 -20.25 -9.98
C PHE A 134 14.01 -19.27 -8.81
N VAL A 135 13.67 -18.01 -9.11
CA VAL A 135 13.35 -17.00 -8.07
C VAL A 135 12.08 -17.42 -7.32
N VAL A 136 11.06 -17.90 -8.05
CA VAL A 136 9.84 -18.43 -7.42
C VAL A 136 10.14 -19.59 -6.48
N ARG A 137 11.08 -20.50 -6.82
CA ARG A 137 11.43 -21.63 -5.94
C ARG A 137 11.97 -21.18 -4.58
N GLY A 138 12.70 -20.06 -4.54
CA GLY A 138 13.22 -19.48 -3.30
C GLY A 138 12.15 -18.81 -2.42
N GLN A 139 10.92 -18.65 -2.92
CA GLN A 139 9.86 -17.87 -2.26
C GLN A 139 8.71 -18.71 -1.71
N VAL A 140 8.75 -20.03 -1.86
CA VAL A 140 7.68 -20.93 -1.39
C VAL A 140 8.09 -21.57 -0.07
N GLY A 141 7.25 -21.46 0.96
CA GLY A 141 7.39 -22.16 2.25
C GLY A 141 6.07 -22.78 2.72
N ASP A 142 6.09 -23.37 3.92
CA ASP A 142 4.96 -24.14 4.47
C ASP A 142 3.68 -23.32 4.71
N GLY A 143 3.78 -21.98 4.75
CA GLY A 143 2.64 -21.06 4.90
C GLY A 143 2.09 -20.49 3.59
N GLY A 144 2.75 -20.70 2.45
CA GLY A 144 2.45 -20.03 1.18
C GLY A 144 3.67 -19.37 0.56
N ARG A 145 3.45 -18.40 -0.34
CA ARG A 145 4.53 -17.70 -1.07
C ARG A 145 4.80 -16.30 -0.50
N PHE A 146 6.07 -15.92 -0.41
CA PHE A 146 6.55 -14.55 -0.22
C PHE A 146 6.52 -13.77 -1.55
N GLY A 147 5.33 -13.34 -1.99
CA GLY A 147 5.11 -12.67 -3.29
C GLY A 147 4.77 -11.18 -3.17
N PHE A 148 4.50 -10.55 -4.33
CA PHE A 148 4.07 -9.15 -4.46
C PHE A 148 3.00 -8.75 -3.44
N HIS A 149 1.98 -9.59 -3.22
CA HIS A 149 0.87 -9.29 -2.32
C HIS A 149 1.31 -9.04 -0.86
N TRP A 150 2.31 -9.79 -0.36
CA TRP A 150 2.83 -9.56 1.00
C TRP A 150 3.67 -8.29 1.10
N LEU A 151 4.41 -7.95 0.04
CA LEU A 151 5.19 -6.71 0.00
C LEU A 151 4.28 -5.49 -0.08
N PHE A 152 3.24 -5.58 -0.90
CA PHE A 152 2.17 -4.59 -0.96
C PHE A 152 1.52 -4.44 0.41
N TYR A 153 1.18 -5.55 1.08
CA TYR A 153 0.60 -5.50 2.41
C TYR A 153 1.57 -4.96 3.46
N ALA A 154 2.86 -5.25 3.39
CA ALA A 154 3.86 -4.66 4.28
C ALA A 154 3.92 -3.13 4.11
N ALA A 155 3.91 -2.65 2.86
CA ALA A 155 3.86 -1.22 2.56
C ALA A 155 2.57 -0.57 3.06
N LEU A 156 1.42 -1.21 2.84
CA LEU A 156 0.12 -0.75 3.33
C LEU A 156 0.10 -0.75 4.86
N GLU A 157 0.53 -1.83 5.51
CA GLU A 157 0.61 -1.95 6.96
C GLU A 157 1.46 -0.82 7.55
N ARG A 158 2.64 -0.54 6.98
CA ARG A 158 3.48 0.58 7.42
C ARG A 158 2.78 1.91 7.25
N PHE A 159 2.14 2.13 6.10
CA PHE A 159 1.40 3.35 5.84
C PHE A 159 0.27 3.53 6.85
N LEU A 160 -0.50 2.48 7.14
CA LEU A 160 -1.59 2.54 8.12
C LEU A 160 -1.11 2.93 9.52
N HIS A 161 0.10 2.50 9.93
CA HIS A 161 0.63 2.84 11.25
C HIS A 161 1.32 4.21 11.29
N TYR A 162 2.10 4.57 10.27
CA TYR A 162 3.01 5.73 10.35
C TYR A 162 2.71 6.85 9.35
N GLY A 163 1.97 6.57 8.28
CA GLY A 163 1.73 7.47 7.16
C GLY A 163 2.95 7.62 6.23
N PRO A 164 3.00 8.69 5.41
CA PRO A 164 4.01 8.89 4.36
C PRO A 164 5.30 9.51 4.93
N VAL A 165 5.91 8.82 5.89
CA VAL A 165 7.09 9.31 6.63
C VAL A 165 8.30 8.41 6.42
N GLY A 166 9.49 8.98 6.54
CA GLY A 166 10.76 8.26 6.47
C GLY A 166 10.97 7.25 7.62
N GLU A 167 12.09 6.53 7.56
CA GLU A 167 12.44 5.48 8.52
C GLU A 167 12.33 5.95 9.98
N LYS A 168 11.66 5.15 10.79
CA LYS A 168 11.51 5.37 12.23
C LYS A 168 12.56 4.57 13.00
N ARG A 169 13.74 5.16 13.20
CA ARG A 169 14.81 4.50 13.97
C ARG A 169 14.43 4.30 15.44
N ARG A 170 14.73 3.12 15.99
CA ARG A 170 14.67 2.86 17.43
C ARG A 170 15.75 3.68 18.13
N LYS A 171 15.41 4.32 19.25
CA LYS A 171 16.35 5.21 19.97
C LYS A 171 17.54 4.51 20.66
N ASN A 172 17.66 3.19 20.63
CA ASN A 172 18.78 2.47 21.26
C ASN A 172 19.26 1.31 20.37
N GLU A 173 20.32 1.54 19.58
CA GLU A 173 21.13 0.48 18.96
C GLU A 173 22.41 0.17 19.77
N ASP A 174 22.53 0.72 20.99
CA ASP A 174 23.57 0.35 21.94
C ASP A 174 23.00 -0.55 23.03
N SER A 175 22.60 -1.79 22.70
CA SER A 175 22.62 -2.91 23.64
C SER A 175 22.24 -4.21 22.93
N LEU A 176 23.27 -5.05 22.74
CA LEU A 176 23.14 -6.49 22.64
C LEU A 176 22.55 -7.01 23.97
N SER A 177 21.23 -7.01 24.12
CA SER A 177 20.58 -7.81 25.15
C SER A 177 19.30 -8.44 24.62
N GLU A 178 19.35 -9.76 24.54
CA GLU A 178 18.17 -10.61 24.44
C GLU A 178 17.25 -10.30 25.63
N ASN A 179 15.96 -10.12 25.35
CA ASN A 179 14.86 -9.83 26.30
C ASN A 179 14.56 -8.34 26.59
N HIS A 180 14.04 -7.61 25.61
CA HIS A 180 13.17 -6.46 25.91
C HIS A 180 11.94 -6.42 25.00
N ARG A 181 10.80 -6.88 25.54
CA ARG A 181 9.45 -6.79 24.94
C ARG A 181 8.84 -5.39 24.97
N ASN A 182 9.52 -4.40 25.54
CA ASN A 182 9.01 -3.04 25.72
C ASN A 182 10.07 -2.03 25.24
N ALA A 183 10.29 -1.93 23.93
CA ALA A 183 10.91 -0.75 23.36
C ALA A 183 9.78 0.24 23.03
N GLN A 184 9.90 1.50 23.44
CA GLN A 184 9.02 2.59 23.01
C GLN A 184 9.11 2.73 21.49
N GLY A 185 8.31 1.93 20.79
CA GLY A 185 8.06 2.05 19.36
C GLY A 185 7.41 3.39 19.09
N PHE A 186 7.62 3.93 17.90
CA PHE A 186 6.91 5.12 17.47
C PHE A 186 5.40 4.96 17.70
N GLU A 187 4.73 6.02 18.15
CA GLU A 187 3.29 6.02 18.33
C GLU A 187 2.60 5.71 17.00
N ASP A 188 1.73 4.70 17.04
CA ASP A 188 0.83 4.37 15.95
C ASP A 188 -0.08 5.58 15.70
N ARG A 189 0.02 6.16 14.50
CA ARG A 189 -0.79 7.31 14.08
C ARG A 189 -2.20 6.90 13.65
N GLY A 190 -2.40 5.62 13.33
CA GLY A 190 -3.68 5.05 12.90
C GLY A 190 -4.28 5.80 11.71
N MET A 191 -3.59 5.79 10.57
CA MET A 191 -4.04 6.45 9.35
C MET A 191 -5.40 5.92 8.89
N LEU A 192 -6.30 6.81 8.49
CA LEU A 192 -7.61 6.50 7.91
C LEU A 192 -7.65 6.95 6.46
N ILE A 193 -8.26 6.14 5.61
CA ILE A 193 -8.35 6.36 4.18
C ILE A 193 -9.81 6.21 3.76
N ASP A 194 -10.43 7.25 3.20
CA ASP A 194 -11.81 7.10 2.70
C ASP A 194 -11.84 6.20 1.47
N THR A 195 -10.94 6.43 0.51
CA THR A 195 -10.81 5.62 -0.71
C THR A 195 -9.36 5.29 -1.00
N LEU A 196 -9.02 4.01 -1.05
CA LEU A 196 -7.76 3.51 -1.60
C LEU A 196 -7.98 3.19 -3.08
N VAL A 197 -7.29 3.90 -3.97
CA VAL A 197 -7.31 3.66 -5.41
C VAL A 197 -6.03 2.93 -5.82
N LEU A 198 -6.16 1.75 -6.42
CA LEU A 198 -5.07 0.95 -6.96
C LEU A 198 -5.20 0.91 -8.49
N ASP A 199 -4.38 1.66 -9.22
CA ASP A 199 -4.42 1.68 -10.69
C ASP A 199 -3.21 0.93 -11.27
N PHE A 200 -3.48 -0.16 -12.00
CA PHE A 200 -2.46 -1.02 -12.57
C PHE A 200 -2.18 -0.64 -14.02
N GLN A 201 -0.92 -0.39 -14.33
CA GLN A 201 -0.46 0.06 -15.64
C GLN A 201 0.84 -0.64 -16.02
N SER A 202 1.06 -0.85 -17.31
CA SER A 202 2.37 -1.28 -17.81
C SER A 202 3.24 -0.05 -18.05
N ALA A 203 4.46 -0.07 -17.52
CA ALA A 203 5.50 0.92 -17.83
C ALA A 203 6.69 0.30 -18.56
N GLU A 204 6.57 -0.96 -18.96
CA GLU A 204 7.56 -1.71 -19.72
C GLU A 204 7.47 -1.35 -21.21
N LEU A 205 8.62 -1.10 -21.84
CA LEU A 205 8.72 -0.61 -23.23
C LEU A 205 9.40 -1.61 -24.17
N GLU A 206 10.23 -2.50 -23.63
CA GLU A 206 11.08 -3.40 -24.42
C GLU A 206 10.45 -4.79 -24.57
N LEU A 207 9.79 -5.27 -23.52
CA LEU A 207 9.22 -6.62 -23.50
C LEU A 207 7.78 -6.61 -23.98
N ALA A 208 7.47 -7.54 -24.89
CA ALA A 208 6.10 -7.77 -25.32
C ALA A 208 5.27 -8.45 -24.22
N PHE A 209 3.95 -8.29 -24.28
CA PHE A 209 3.03 -9.11 -23.50
C PHE A 209 3.04 -10.57 -23.98
N PRO A 210 2.65 -11.54 -23.12
CA PRO A 210 2.58 -12.94 -23.50
C PRO A 210 1.55 -13.15 -24.62
N PRO A 211 1.82 -14.10 -25.56
CA PRO A 211 0.90 -14.40 -26.64
C PRO A 211 -0.41 -14.97 -26.11
N GLU A 212 -1.49 -14.90 -26.89
CA GLU A 212 -2.86 -15.27 -26.44
C GLU A 212 -3.00 -16.69 -25.87
N LYS A 213 -2.17 -17.64 -26.35
CA LYS A 213 -2.11 -19.01 -25.80
C LYS A 213 -1.67 -19.06 -24.33
N VAL A 214 -0.98 -18.04 -23.85
CA VAL A 214 -0.58 -17.87 -22.45
C VAL A 214 -1.72 -17.16 -21.72
N THR A 215 -2.37 -17.90 -20.84
CA THR A 215 -3.50 -17.39 -20.06
C THR A 215 -3.06 -16.92 -18.66
N TYR A 216 -3.94 -16.16 -18.00
CA TYR A 216 -3.78 -15.79 -16.58
C TYR A 216 -3.41 -16.99 -15.71
N LYS A 217 -4.01 -18.16 -15.95
CA LYS A 217 -3.71 -19.37 -15.18
C LYS A 217 -2.24 -19.79 -15.25
N HIS A 218 -1.62 -19.71 -16.42
CA HIS A 218 -0.19 -20.04 -16.57
C HIS A 218 0.68 -19.06 -15.77
N TRP A 219 0.36 -17.77 -15.86
CA TRP A 219 1.03 -16.72 -15.10
C TRP A 219 0.79 -16.87 -13.58
N SER A 220 -0.43 -17.20 -13.16
CA SER A 220 -0.80 -17.39 -11.76
C SER A 220 -0.15 -18.66 -11.20
N ASP A 221 -0.04 -19.72 -11.99
CA ASP A 221 0.63 -20.97 -11.58
C ASP A 221 2.14 -20.76 -11.43
N ARG A 222 2.77 -19.95 -12.30
CA ARG A 222 4.13 -19.43 -12.06
C ARG A 222 4.15 -18.63 -10.75
N HIS A 223 3.14 -17.79 -10.52
CA HIS A 223 3.08 -16.99 -9.30
C HIS A 223 2.84 -17.81 -8.02
N LEU A 224 2.23 -18.98 -8.12
CA LEU A 224 2.00 -19.87 -6.99
C LEU A 224 3.07 -20.94 -6.87
N GLY A 225 4.08 -20.93 -7.75
CA GLY A 225 5.11 -21.97 -7.83
C GLY A 225 4.56 -23.35 -8.18
N ARG A 226 3.35 -23.43 -8.72
CA ARG A 226 2.68 -24.69 -9.11
C ARG A 226 3.28 -25.27 -10.38
N ASP A 227 3.82 -24.41 -11.25
CA ASP A 227 4.51 -24.82 -12.48
C ASP A 227 5.82 -25.59 -12.23
N ARG A 228 6.34 -25.60 -10.98
CA ARG A 228 7.52 -26.39 -10.58
C ARG A 228 7.33 -27.90 -10.79
N PHE A 229 6.09 -28.38 -10.68
CA PHE A 229 5.75 -29.79 -10.76
C PHE A 229 5.27 -30.21 -12.15
N ASN A 230 5.03 -29.25 -13.05
CA ASN A 230 4.51 -29.54 -14.39
C ASN A 230 5.12 -28.59 -15.43
N PRO A 231 6.43 -28.73 -15.72
CA PRO A 231 7.12 -27.86 -16.65
C PRO A 231 6.60 -28.11 -18.07
N SER A 232 5.91 -27.12 -18.63
CA SER A 232 5.47 -27.10 -20.02
C SER A 232 6.36 -26.16 -20.85
N GLN A 233 6.38 -26.33 -22.17
CA GLN A 233 7.05 -25.37 -23.07
C GLN A 233 6.53 -23.94 -22.86
N ILE A 234 5.24 -23.78 -22.54
CA ILE A 234 4.62 -22.47 -22.24
C ILE A 234 5.24 -21.84 -21.00
N THR A 235 5.45 -22.62 -19.93
CA THR A 235 6.08 -22.11 -18.70
C THR A 235 7.54 -21.72 -18.91
N GLY A 236 8.25 -22.38 -19.84
CA GLY A 236 9.66 -22.09 -20.13
C GLY A 236 9.89 -20.71 -20.76
N ILE A 237 8.90 -20.17 -21.48
CA ILE A 237 9.02 -18.88 -22.17
C ILE A 237 8.42 -17.69 -21.39
N LEU A 238 7.79 -17.92 -20.24
CA LEU A 238 7.08 -16.86 -19.50
C LEU A 238 7.99 -15.67 -19.16
N SER A 239 9.20 -15.94 -18.69
CA SER A 239 10.16 -14.90 -18.29
C SER A 239 10.71 -14.08 -19.46
N SER A 240 10.34 -14.38 -20.70
CA SER A 240 10.71 -13.57 -21.88
C SER A 240 9.69 -12.47 -22.18
N TYR A 241 8.60 -12.38 -21.40
CA TYR A 241 7.53 -11.41 -21.58
C TYR A 241 7.34 -10.59 -20.31
N THR A 242 6.67 -9.44 -20.46
CA THR A 242 6.22 -8.64 -19.31
C THR A 242 4.83 -9.05 -18.84
N THR A 243 4.47 -8.72 -17.59
CA THR A 243 3.15 -9.03 -17.04
C THR A 243 2.09 -8.10 -17.59
N ARG A 244 0.93 -8.66 -17.96
CA ARG A 244 -0.28 -7.89 -18.28
C ARG A 244 -0.82 -7.22 -17.01
N PRO A 245 -1.08 -5.90 -16.98
CA PRO A 245 -1.59 -5.21 -15.79
C PRO A 245 -2.85 -5.85 -15.19
N GLU A 246 -3.75 -6.33 -16.05
CA GLU A 246 -4.99 -7.01 -15.65
C GLU A 246 -4.71 -8.26 -14.83
N TRP A 247 -3.61 -8.97 -15.09
CA TRP A 247 -3.26 -10.20 -14.38
C TRP A 247 -2.78 -9.93 -12.96
N LEU A 248 -1.96 -8.89 -12.77
CA LEU A 248 -1.53 -8.52 -11.42
C LEU A 248 -2.70 -7.90 -10.62
N CYS A 249 -3.55 -7.12 -11.28
CA CYS A 249 -4.79 -6.59 -10.70
C CYS A 249 -5.71 -7.73 -10.23
N GLN A 250 -6.02 -8.70 -11.09
CA GLN A 250 -6.82 -9.88 -10.75
C GLN A 250 -6.20 -10.67 -9.58
N TYR A 251 -4.87 -10.85 -9.59
CA TYR A 251 -4.17 -11.57 -8.53
C TYR A 251 -4.27 -10.89 -7.17
N LEU A 252 -4.08 -9.56 -7.11
CA LEU A 252 -4.22 -8.82 -5.86
C LEU A 252 -5.69 -8.75 -5.42
N LYS A 253 -6.63 -8.65 -6.36
CA LYS A 253 -8.07 -8.70 -6.09
C LYS A 253 -8.44 -9.98 -5.37
N ASP A 254 -8.08 -11.14 -5.92
CA ASP A 254 -8.39 -12.46 -5.32
C ASP A 254 -7.80 -12.56 -3.91
N TRP A 255 -6.60 -12.02 -3.70
CA TRP A 255 -5.97 -12.00 -2.40
C TRP A 255 -6.64 -11.05 -1.39
N ILE A 256 -7.08 -9.87 -1.82
CA ILE A 256 -7.86 -8.94 -0.98
C ILE A 256 -9.20 -9.57 -0.61
N GLU A 257 -9.87 -10.26 -1.53
CA GLU A 257 -11.10 -11.01 -1.23
C GLU A 257 -10.86 -12.03 -0.10
N ASP A 258 -9.79 -12.82 -0.18
CA ASP A 258 -9.41 -13.77 0.87
C ASP A 258 -9.16 -13.09 2.23
N LEU A 259 -8.56 -11.89 2.24
CA LEU A 259 -8.40 -11.08 3.45
C LEU A 259 -9.74 -10.65 4.04
N LEU A 260 -10.64 -10.14 3.19
CA LEU A 260 -11.94 -9.60 3.60
C LEU A 260 -12.93 -10.68 4.04
N LEU A 261 -12.76 -11.92 3.57
CA LEU A 261 -13.49 -13.10 4.06
C LEU A 261 -13.15 -13.46 5.51
N MET A 262 -12.06 -12.92 6.06
CA MET A 262 -11.70 -13.04 7.49
C MET A 262 -11.60 -14.50 7.96
N SER A 263 -11.13 -15.38 7.08
CA SER A 263 -10.98 -16.80 7.37
C SER A 263 -9.95 -17.05 8.50
N CYS A 264 -9.86 -18.31 8.91
CA CYS A 264 -8.96 -18.83 9.92
C CYS A 264 -7.54 -18.23 9.79
N TYR A 265 -6.99 -18.24 8.59
CA TYR A 265 -5.63 -17.78 8.30
C TYR A 265 -5.53 -16.28 8.02
N TYR A 266 -6.60 -15.67 7.51
CA TYR A 266 -6.58 -14.30 7.01
C TYR A 266 -7.11 -13.24 7.99
N SER A 267 -7.91 -13.64 8.97
CA SER A 267 -8.54 -12.75 9.96
C SER A 267 -7.61 -11.68 10.53
N LYS A 268 -6.42 -12.05 11.02
CA LYS A 268 -5.45 -11.10 11.62
C LYS A 268 -4.89 -10.06 10.64
N TYR A 269 -5.02 -10.30 9.34
CA TYR A 269 -4.57 -9.43 8.25
C TYR A 269 -5.72 -8.64 7.62
N GLY A 270 -6.95 -9.18 7.65
CA GLY A 270 -8.14 -8.46 7.20
C GLY A 270 -8.63 -7.38 8.17
N GLN A 271 -8.41 -7.56 9.49
CA GLN A 271 -8.84 -6.58 10.50
C GLN A 271 -8.35 -5.14 10.22
N PRO A 272 -7.05 -4.89 9.95
CA PRO A 272 -6.58 -3.53 9.68
C PRO A 272 -7.24 -2.90 8.43
N LEU A 273 -7.64 -3.69 7.44
CA LEU A 273 -8.34 -3.14 6.27
C LEU A 273 -9.70 -2.58 6.67
N TYR A 274 -10.49 -3.35 7.42
CA TYR A 274 -11.79 -2.90 7.95
C TYR A 274 -11.66 -1.77 8.99
N GLU A 275 -10.55 -1.66 9.68
CA GLU A 275 -10.33 -0.62 10.69
C GLU A 275 -9.95 0.73 10.09
N HIS A 276 -9.26 0.73 8.95
CA HIS A 276 -8.61 1.94 8.44
C HIS A 276 -9.08 2.39 7.05
N ILE A 277 -9.77 1.55 6.27
CA ILE A 277 -10.09 1.85 4.87
C ILE A 277 -11.61 1.86 4.66
N GLY A 278 -12.11 2.91 4.03
CA GLY A 278 -13.50 3.06 3.59
C GLY A 278 -13.83 2.14 2.41
N THR A 279 -13.20 2.44 1.27
CA THR A 279 -13.40 1.75 0.00
C THR A 279 -12.05 1.41 -0.64
N ILE A 280 -11.95 0.27 -1.30
CA ILE A 280 -10.81 -0.06 -2.17
C ILE A 280 -11.31 -0.13 -3.62
N ARG A 281 -10.78 0.72 -4.49
CA ARG A 281 -11.05 0.72 -5.93
C ARG A 281 -9.84 0.21 -6.68
N MET A 282 -10.04 -0.74 -7.58
CA MET A 282 -9.00 -1.25 -8.45
C MET A 282 -9.30 -0.86 -9.89
N LEU A 283 -8.29 -0.37 -10.60
CA LEU A 283 -8.37 0.04 -12.00
C LEU A 283 -7.26 -0.62 -12.82
N VAL A 284 -7.50 -0.74 -14.12
CA VAL A 284 -6.47 -1.10 -15.09
C VAL A 284 -6.47 -0.05 -16.19
N ASP A 285 -5.32 0.57 -16.42
CA ASP A 285 -5.15 1.68 -17.36
C ASP A 285 -6.21 2.78 -17.14
N GLY A 286 -6.45 3.14 -15.87
CA GLY A 286 -7.42 4.15 -15.47
C GLY A 286 -8.89 3.75 -15.62
N LYS A 287 -9.19 2.52 -16.07
CA LYS A 287 -10.57 2.01 -16.20
C LYS A 287 -10.96 1.18 -14.97
N PRO A 288 -12.17 1.37 -14.40
CA PRO A 288 -12.62 0.59 -13.26
C PRO A 288 -12.59 -0.93 -13.52
N TYR A 289 -12.00 -1.67 -12.59
CA TYR A 289 -11.90 -3.14 -12.63
C TYR A 289 -12.82 -3.79 -11.59
N CYS A 290 -12.66 -3.40 -10.31
CA CYS A 290 -13.54 -3.82 -9.22
C CYS A 290 -13.52 -2.81 -8.06
N GLU A 291 -14.49 -2.92 -7.17
CA GLU A 291 -14.61 -2.08 -5.98
C GLU A 291 -14.99 -2.93 -4.77
N PHE A 292 -14.37 -2.65 -3.63
CA PHE A 292 -14.71 -3.20 -2.33
C PHE A 292 -15.19 -2.08 -1.42
N ASP A 293 -16.46 -2.11 -1.04
CA ASP A 293 -17.01 -1.27 0.02
C ASP A 293 -16.81 -1.99 1.36
N LEU A 294 -15.83 -1.54 2.15
CA LEU A 294 -15.49 -2.17 3.43
C LEU A 294 -16.45 -1.75 4.54
N THR A 295 -17.17 -0.63 4.39
CA THR A 295 -18.26 -0.27 5.30
C THR A 295 -19.39 -1.29 5.18
N THR A 296 -19.90 -1.47 3.97
CA THR A 296 -20.95 -2.45 3.69
C THR A 296 -20.46 -3.86 4.00
N GLY A 297 -19.22 -4.18 3.62
CA GLY A 297 -18.58 -5.46 3.93
C GLY A 297 -18.55 -5.78 5.43
N LEU A 298 -18.12 -4.81 6.25
CA LEU A 298 -18.05 -4.98 7.71
C LEU A 298 -19.45 -5.18 8.31
N ALA A 299 -20.44 -4.40 7.87
CA ALA A 299 -21.82 -4.51 8.34
C ALA A 299 -22.37 -5.93 8.11
N HIS A 300 -22.13 -6.49 6.92
CA HIS A 300 -22.61 -7.83 6.54
C HIS A 300 -21.74 -8.98 7.06
N LEU A 301 -20.50 -8.73 7.47
CA LEU A 301 -19.56 -9.79 7.89
C LEU A 301 -20.11 -10.59 9.08
N GLN A 302 -20.31 -11.89 8.91
CA GLN A 302 -20.82 -12.80 9.95
C GLN A 302 -19.73 -13.73 10.46
N PHE A 303 -19.90 -14.19 11.70
CA PHE A 303 -19.09 -15.28 12.23
C PHE A 303 -19.59 -16.61 11.65
N THR A 304 -18.76 -17.29 10.84
CA THR A 304 -19.16 -18.51 10.11
C THR A 304 -18.85 -19.81 10.85
N GLY A 305 -17.97 -19.78 11.85
CA GLY A 305 -17.69 -20.95 12.67
C GLY A 305 -16.35 -20.90 13.42
N LEU A 306 -16.27 -21.67 14.50
CA LEU A 306 -15.10 -21.74 15.38
C LEU A 306 -13.85 -22.26 14.67
N ASP A 307 -14.00 -23.10 13.65
CA ASP A 307 -12.86 -23.69 12.91
C ASP A 307 -12.50 -22.89 11.66
N SER A 308 -13.27 -21.83 11.36
CA SER A 308 -13.23 -21.15 10.06
C SER A 308 -12.82 -19.68 10.15
N MET A 309 -12.82 -19.07 11.33
CA MET A 309 -12.46 -17.65 11.52
C MET A 309 -11.64 -17.44 12.79
N MET A 310 -10.87 -16.33 12.84
CA MET A 310 -10.14 -15.89 14.03
C MET A 310 -9.19 -16.94 14.64
N CYS A 311 -8.56 -17.79 13.82
CA CYS A 311 -7.77 -18.91 14.35
C CYS A 311 -6.49 -18.53 15.10
N HIS A 312 -6.08 -17.27 15.01
CA HIS A 312 -5.01 -16.70 15.81
C HIS A 312 -5.39 -16.54 17.30
N LEU A 313 -6.68 -16.69 17.65
CA LEU A 313 -7.19 -16.66 19.02
C LEU A 313 -7.51 -18.07 19.54
N PRO A 314 -7.50 -18.28 20.88
CA PRO A 314 -7.98 -19.50 21.50
C PRO A 314 -9.42 -19.82 21.09
N ARG A 315 -9.72 -21.10 20.82
CA ARG A 315 -11.01 -21.51 20.23
C ARG A 315 -12.23 -20.99 21.00
N HIS A 316 -12.17 -20.94 22.33
CA HIS A 316 -13.27 -20.50 23.19
C HIS A 316 -13.52 -18.98 23.14
N ASP A 317 -12.54 -18.18 22.70
CA ASP A 317 -12.63 -16.71 22.64
C ASP A 317 -13.00 -16.19 21.24
N ARG A 318 -12.98 -17.04 20.21
CA ARG A 318 -13.06 -16.61 18.80
C ARG A 318 -14.34 -15.85 18.48
N GLU A 319 -15.47 -16.37 18.91
CA GLU A 319 -16.78 -15.77 18.63
C GLU A 319 -16.97 -14.46 19.42
N SER A 320 -16.66 -14.47 20.71
CA SER A 320 -16.80 -13.29 21.57
C SER A 320 -15.88 -12.16 21.14
N GLU A 321 -14.61 -12.45 20.85
CA GLU A 321 -13.66 -11.45 20.37
C GLU A 321 -13.98 -10.98 18.95
N PHE A 322 -14.53 -11.84 18.07
CA PHE A 322 -15.02 -11.40 16.76
C PHE A 322 -16.11 -10.32 16.92
N TRP A 323 -17.13 -10.58 17.73
CA TRP A 323 -18.25 -9.65 17.91
C TRP A 323 -17.82 -8.36 18.61
N LYS A 324 -16.92 -8.47 19.59
CA LYS A 324 -16.31 -7.33 20.28
C LYS A 324 -15.50 -6.47 19.32
N TRP A 325 -14.66 -7.09 18.49
CA TRP A 325 -13.88 -6.40 17.45
C TRP A 325 -14.81 -5.72 16.43
N LYS A 326 -15.79 -6.44 15.89
CA LYS A 326 -16.73 -5.91 14.89
C LYS A 326 -17.49 -4.70 15.44
N LYS A 327 -18.06 -4.82 16.64
CA LYS A 327 -18.77 -3.71 17.31
C LYS A 327 -17.86 -2.53 17.57
N GLY A 328 -16.64 -2.77 18.08
CA GLY A 328 -15.67 -1.71 18.33
C GLY A 328 -15.25 -0.99 17.05
N THR A 329 -15.09 -1.73 15.95
CA THR A 329 -14.71 -1.17 14.64
C THR A 329 -15.84 -0.33 14.06
N LEU A 330 -17.09 -0.80 14.10
CA LEU A 330 -18.26 -0.02 13.64
C LEU A 330 -18.38 1.32 14.39
N LEU A 331 -18.26 1.30 15.72
CA LEU A 331 -18.32 2.53 16.54
C LEU A 331 -17.17 3.51 16.22
N ARG A 332 -15.96 3.00 15.99
CA ARG A 332 -14.82 3.84 15.59
C ARG A 332 -15.07 4.48 14.23
N ARG A 333 -15.57 3.69 13.27
CA ARG A 333 -15.85 4.16 11.91
C ARG A 333 -16.93 5.24 11.89
N GLU A 334 -18.01 5.04 12.65
CA GLU A 334 -19.07 6.06 12.81
C GLU A 334 -18.51 7.37 13.39
N ALA A 335 -17.68 7.29 14.44
CA ALA A 335 -17.04 8.46 15.04
C ALA A 335 -16.06 9.19 14.09
N GLN A 336 -15.54 8.47 13.09
CA GLN A 336 -14.60 8.98 12.08
C GLN A 336 -15.32 9.48 10.81
N GLY A 337 -16.66 9.41 10.75
CA GLY A 337 -17.45 9.90 9.63
C GLY A 337 -17.61 8.90 8.48
N PHE A 338 -17.21 7.64 8.65
CA PHE A 338 -17.63 6.58 7.75
C PHE A 338 -19.12 6.28 7.96
N PRO A 339 -19.90 5.99 6.91
CA PRO A 339 -21.26 5.49 7.09
C PRO A 339 -21.24 4.21 7.95
N GLY A 340 -22.23 4.06 8.84
CA GLY A 340 -22.37 2.94 9.77
C GLY A 340 -23.06 1.73 9.19
#